data_AF-A0A8J3LPD8-F1
#
_entry.id   AF-A0A8J3LPD8-F1
#
_cell.length_a   1.000
_cell.length_b   1.000
_cell.length_c   1.000
_cell.angle_alpha   90.00
_cell.angle_beta   90.00
_cell.angle_gamma   90.00
#
_symmetry.space_group_name_H-M   'P 1'
#
loop_
_entity.id
_entity.type
_entity.pdbx_description
1 polymer ?
#
loop_
_entity_poly.entity_id
_entity_poly.type
_entity_poly.pdbx_seq_one_letter_code
_entity_poly.pdbx_strand_id
1 'polypeptide(L)'
;MILLGLLLVFGLAGLALVAFMDNDGLFSTSVGAVEMFGYQADLSVGEVFLIGAGAGALVLVGLFMLFGGAGRRARRRMASRRELQAQRAENLDLKRKHDSIATELAAQRAAEAGAADAEREIEAERAARDAKLAREAKLDREAEIEAEERLSTR
;
A
#
# COMPACT_ATOMS: atom_id res chain seq x y z
N MET A 1 -14.15 12.33 -17.09
CA MET A 1 -15.24 12.95 -16.30
C MET A 1 -15.33 14.45 -16.53
N ILE A 2 -14.28 15.25 -16.30
CA ILE A 2 -14.31 16.70 -16.58
C ILE A 2 -14.42 16.98 -18.09
N LEU A 3 -13.65 16.28 -18.94
CA LEU A 3 -13.79 16.42 -20.39
C LEU A 3 -15.19 16.04 -20.89
N LEU A 4 -15.77 14.96 -20.34
CA LEU A 4 -17.11 14.51 -20.73
C LEU A 4 -18.18 15.53 -20.32
N GLY A 5 -18.08 16.08 -19.11
CA GLY A 5 -18.98 17.15 -18.64
C GLY A 5 -18.80 18.45 -19.42
N LEU A 6 -17.57 18.83 -19.74
CA LEU A 6 -17.28 20.03 -20.55
C LEU A 6 -17.81 19.85 -21.98
N LEU A 7 -17.60 18.67 -22.58
CA LEU A 7 -18.11 18.33 -23.91
C LEU A 7 -19.65 18.35 -23.94
N LEU A 8 -20.30 17.84 -22.89
CA LEU A 8 -21.75 17.87 -22.77
C LEU A 8 -22.29 19.31 -22.65
N VAL A 9 -21.64 20.16 -21.85
CA VAL A 9 -21.98 21.59 -21.72
C VAL A 9 -21.81 22.30 -23.06
N PHE A 10 -20.70 22.08 -23.76
CA PHE A 10 -20.46 22.67 -25.08
C PHE A 10 -21.47 22.20 -26.13
N GLY A 11 -21.83 20.91 -26.11
CA GLY A 11 -22.84 20.35 -27.00
C GLY A 11 -24.22 20.95 -26.77
N LEU A 12 -24.66 21.07 -25.51
CA LEU A 12 -25.92 21.72 -25.15
C LEU A 12 -25.93 23.20 -25.51
N ALA A 13 -24.83 23.91 -25.28
CA ALA A 13 -24.69 25.31 -25.68
C ALA A 13 -24.80 25.48 -27.21
N GLY A 14 -24.17 24.58 -27.97
CA GLY A 14 -24.26 24.56 -29.44
C GLY A 14 -25.68 24.29 -29.93
N LEU A 15 -26.38 23.31 -29.34
CA LEU A 15 -27.78 23.01 -29.68
C LEU A 15 -28.72 24.19 -29.36
N ALA A 16 -28.51 24.89 -28.25
CA ALA A 16 -29.27 26.08 -27.90
C ALA A 16 -29.04 27.22 -28.90
N LEU A 17 -27.80 27.40 -29.37
CA LEU A 17 -27.44 28.38 -30.41
C LEU A 17 -28.11 28.06 -31.76
N VAL A 18 -28.08 26.81 -32.20
CA VAL A 18 -28.76 26.40 -33.46
C VAL A 18 -30.27 26.59 -33.35
N ALA A 19 -30.88 26.16 -32.24
CA ALA A 19 -32.32 26.33 -32.01
C ALA A 19 -32.74 27.81 -31.92
N PHE A 20 -31.83 28.70 -31.52
CA PHE A 20 -32.05 30.14 -31.53
C PHE A 20 -32.05 30.71 -32.96
N MET A 21 -31.07 30.31 -33.77
CA MET A 21 -30.95 30.76 -35.16
C MET A 21 -32.10 30.27 -36.06
N ASP A 22 -32.65 29.08 -35.80
CA ASP A 22 -33.78 28.54 -36.58
C ASP A 22 -35.13 29.22 -36.25
N ASN A 23 -35.19 30.15 -35.27
CA ASN A 23 -36.45 30.66 -34.71
C ASN A 23 -36.54 32.21 -34.72
N ASP A 24 -36.10 32.84 -35.81
CA ASP A 24 -36.05 34.30 -36.01
C ASP A 24 -37.40 35.03 -35.79
N GLY A 25 -38.53 34.36 -36.04
CA GLY A 25 -39.87 34.96 -35.96
C GLY A 25 -40.37 35.21 -34.53
N LEU A 26 -40.01 34.34 -33.57
CA LEU A 26 -40.46 34.47 -32.18
C LEU A 26 -39.58 35.46 -31.40
N PHE A 27 -38.30 35.52 -31.76
CA PHE A 27 -37.27 36.23 -31.02
C PHE A 27 -37.07 37.69 -31.44
N SER A 28 -37.67 38.12 -32.56
CA SER A 28 -37.69 39.51 -33.02
C SER A 28 -38.86 40.34 -32.46
N THR A 29 -39.81 39.69 -31.78
CA THR A 29 -40.93 40.38 -31.13
C THR A 29 -40.42 41.32 -30.05
N SER A 30 -40.78 42.59 -30.12
CA SER A 30 -40.41 43.59 -29.11
C SER A 30 -41.10 43.28 -27.78
N VAL A 31 -40.35 43.30 -26.67
CA VAL A 31 -40.86 43.17 -25.30
C VAL A 31 -41.36 44.53 -24.79
N GLY A 32 -41.10 45.60 -25.53
CA GLY A 32 -41.37 46.99 -25.17
C GLY A 32 -40.08 47.77 -24.87
N ALA A 33 -40.21 49.10 -24.88
CA ALA A 33 -39.13 50.00 -24.49
C ALA A 33 -38.95 49.97 -22.97
N VAL A 34 -37.75 49.66 -22.51
CA VAL A 34 -37.39 49.69 -21.10
C VAL A 34 -36.43 50.85 -20.88
N GLU A 35 -36.81 51.78 -20.02
CA GLU A 35 -35.95 52.90 -19.65
C GLU A 35 -34.91 52.44 -18.61
N MET A 36 -33.67 52.29 -19.06
CA MET A 36 -32.53 51.99 -18.20
C MET A 36 -31.64 53.24 -18.11
N PHE A 37 -31.54 53.81 -16.90
CA PHE A 37 -30.68 54.97 -16.62
C PHE A 37 -30.95 56.19 -17.54
N GLY A 38 -32.21 56.42 -17.93
CA GLY A 38 -32.62 57.53 -18.80
C GLY A 38 -32.43 57.28 -20.30
N TYR A 39 -31.96 56.09 -20.69
CA TYR A 39 -31.95 55.64 -22.09
C TYR A 39 -33.09 54.65 -22.32
N GLN A 40 -33.93 54.96 -23.31
CA GLN A 40 -34.94 54.05 -23.84
C GLN A 40 -34.22 53.00 -24.68
N ALA A 41 -34.15 51.76 -24.20
CA ALA A 41 -33.68 50.63 -24.98
C ALA A 41 -34.89 49.79 -25.38
N ASP A 42 -35.10 49.61 -26.68
CA ASP A 42 -36.04 48.61 -27.18
C ASP A 42 -35.37 47.25 -27.09
N LEU A 43 -35.85 46.40 -26.17
CA LEU A 43 -35.37 45.03 -26.05
C LEU A 43 -36.32 44.07 -26.77
N SER A 44 -35.71 43.17 -27.54
CA SER A 44 -36.44 42.07 -28.17
C SER A 44 -36.54 40.85 -27.25
N VAL A 45 -37.56 40.00 -27.44
CA VAL A 45 -37.75 38.77 -26.63
C VAL A 45 -36.51 37.89 -26.71
N GLY A 46 -35.87 37.84 -27.89
CA GLY A 46 -34.63 37.12 -28.11
C GLY A 46 -33.46 37.64 -27.30
N GLU A 47 -33.32 38.96 -27.17
CA GLU A 47 -32.20 39.55 -26.44
C GLU A 47 -32.30 39.29 -24.94
N VAL A 48 -33.49 39.45 -24.36
CA VAL A 48 -33.74 39.17 -22.94
C VAL A 48 -33.49 37.69 -22.63
N PHE A 49 -33.92 36.80 -23.52
CA PHE A 49 -33.68 35.36 -23.39
C PHE A 49 -32.19 35.03 -23.46
N LEU A 50 -31.44 35.62 -24.42
CA LEU A 50 -30.00 35.37 -24.57
C LEU A 50 -29.20 35.84 -23.36
N ILE A 51 -29.53 37.01 -22.83
CA ILE A 51 -28.91 37.57 -21.63
C ILE A 51 -29.16 36.63 -20.44
N GLY A 52 -30.41 36.19 -20.26
CA GLY A 52 -30.78 35.24 -19.21
C GLY A 52 -30.09 33.89 -19.33
N ALA A 53 -30.06 33.32 -20.54
CA ALA A 53 -29.40 32.05 -20.83
C ALA A 53 -27.88 32.14 -20.60
N GLY A 54 -27.24 33.21 -21.06
CA GLY A 54 -25.81 33.46 -20.84
C GLY A 54 -25.47 33.61 -19.35
N ALA A 55 -26.26 34.39 -18.61
CA ALA A 55 -26.11 34.53 -17.16
C ALA A 55 -26.30 33.19 -16.42
N GLY A 56 -27.31 32.41 -16.80
CA GLY A 56 -27.55 31.07 -16.24
C GLY A 56 -26.39 30.10 -16.51
N ALA A 57 -25.82 30.14 -17.72
CA ALA A 57 -24.65 29.34 -18.07
C ALA A 57 -23.43 29.72 -17.21
N LEU A 58 -23.18 31.02 -17.00
CA LEU A 58 -22.09 31.49 -16.14
C LEU A 58 -22.27 31.03 -14.68
N VAL A 59 -23.49 31.11 -14.15
CA VAL A 59 -23.81 30.61 -12.80
C VAL A 59 -23.55 29.11 -12.71
N LEU A 60 -24.01 28.31 -13.67
CA LEU A 60 -23.77 26.87 -13.71
C LEU A 60 -22.28 26.55 -13.80
N VAL A 61 -21.51 27.27 -14.62
CA VAL A 61 -20.05 27.10 -14.69
C VAL A 61 -19.38 27.40 -13.34
N GLY A 62 -19.78 28.50 -12.67
CA GLY A 62 -19.30 28.81 -11.33
C GLY A 62 -19.65 27.73 -10.31
N LEU A 63 -20.86 27.19 -10.39
CA LEU A 63 -21.34 26.11 -9.52
C LEU A 63 -20.57 24.81 -9.78
N PHE A 64 -20.32 24.46 -11.05
CA PHE A 64 -19.48 23.34 -11.46
C PHE A 64 -18.04 23.50 -10.97
N MET A 65 -17.47 24.71 -10.97
CA MET A 65 -16.16 24.97 -10.38
C MET A 65 -16.16 24.74 -8.87
N LEU A 66 -17.21 25.20 -8.17
CA LEU A 66 -17.34 25.07 -6.72
C LEU A 66 -17.47 23.58 -6.30
N PHE A 67 -18.38 22.84 -6.93
CA PHE A 67 -18.59 21.41 -6.63
C PHE A 67 -17.49 20.51 -7.22
N GLY A 68 -16.98 20.82 -8.42
CA GLY A 68 -15.91 20.09 -9.08
C GLY A 68 -14.55 20.25 -8.39
N GLY A 69 -14.30 21.41 -7.77
CA GLY A 69 -13.08 21.69 -6.99
C GLY A 69 -12.92 20.81 -5.75
N ALA A 70 -14.03 20.45 -5.08
CA ALA A 70 -14.01 19.57 -3.92
C ALA A 70 -13.61 18.12 -4.29
N GLY A 71 -14.07 17.63 -5.45
CA GLY A 71 -13.74 16.29 -5.94
C GLY A 71 -12.25 16.10 -6.28
N ARG A 72 -11.55 17.16 -6.71
CA ARG A 72 -10.12 17.09 -7.08
C ARG A 72 -9.22 16.84 -5.86
N ARG A 73 -9.57 17.39 -4.69
CA ARG A 73 -8.89 17.09 -3.41
C ARG A 73 -9.27 15.72 -2.87
N ALA A 74 -10.53 15.28 -3.03
CA ALA A 74 -10.99 13.96 -2.59
C ALA A 74 -10.30 12.81 -3.35
N ARG A 75 -10.10 12.93 -4.68
CA ARG A 75 -9.36 11.94 -5.47
C ARG A 75 -7.88 11.84 -5.08
N ARG A 76 -7.22 12.97 -4.79
CA ARG A 76 -5.85 12.97 -4.25
C ARG A 76 -5.78 12.33 -2.86
N ARG A 77 -6.77 12.58 -1.99
CA ARG A 77 -6.88 11.92 -0.68
C ARG A 77 -7.14 10.41 -0.80
N MET A 78 -7.98 9.95 -1.73
CA MET A 78 -8.21 8.52 -1.94
C MET A 78 -6.97 7.80 -2.49
N ALA A 79 -6.21 8.43 -3.40
CA ALA A 79 -4.94 7.89 -3.87
C ALA A 79 -3.95 7.72 -2.71
N SER A 80 -3.78 8.75 -1.87
CA SER A 80 -2.95 8.67 -0.66
C SER A 80 -3.40 7.59 0.33
N ARG A 81 -4.72 7.37 0.49
CA ARG A 81 -5.21 6.30 1.38
C ARG A 81 -4.97 4.89 0.82
N ARG A 82 -5.05 4.71 -0.51
CA ARG A 82 -4.72 3.44 -1.16
C ARG A 82 -3.23 3.14 -1.05
N GLU A 83 -2.39 4.16 -1.19
CA GLU A 83 -0.95 4.03 -1.06
C GLU A 83 -0.53 3.67 0.37
N LEU A 84 -1.17 4.27 1.38
CA LEU A 84 -0.98 3.89 2.79
C LEU A 84 -1.48 2.48 3.12
N GLN A 85 -2.57 2.01 2.49
CA GLN A 85 -3.03 0.63 2.66
C GLN A 85 -2.09 -0.38 1.99
N ALA A 86 -1.57 -0.05 0.79
CA ALA A 86 -0.57 -0.87 0.10
C ALA A 86 0.72 -0.99 0.93
N GLN A 87 1.23 0.12 1.47
CA GLN A 87 2.42 0.12 2.34
C GLN A 87 2.22 -0.68 3.64
N ARG A 88 1.01 -0.68 4.20
CA ARG A 88 0.68 -1.50 5.39
C ARG A 88 0.65 -2.98 5.06
N ALA A 89 0.11 -3.37 3.91
CA ALA A 89 0.11 -4.76 3.46
C ALA A 89 1.54 -5.26 3.21
N GLU A 90 2.38 -4.44 2.56
CA GLU A 90 3.78 -4.76 2.31
C GLU A 90 4.60 -4.88 3.61
N ASN A 91 4.39 -3.99 4.58
CA ASN A 91 5.04 -4.10 5.89
C ASN A 91 4.62 -5.35 6.68
N LEU A 92 3.35 -5.77 6.58
CA LEU A 92 2.88 -6.99 7.23
C LEU A 92 3.49 -8.24 6.59
N ASP A 93 3.64 -8.27 5.27
CA ASP A 93 4.31 -9.37 4.58
C ASP A 93 5.81 -9.43 4.93
N LEU A 94 6.46 -8.27 4.97
CA LEU A 94 7.88 -8.16 5.33
C LEU A 94 8.13 -8.59 6.79
N LYS A 95 7.24 -8.21 7.71
CA LYS A 95 7.28 -8.69 9.11
C LYS A 95 7.12 -10.20 9.21
N ARG A 96 6.17 -10.79 8.48
CA ARG A 96 5.96 -12.25 8.49
C ARG A 96 7.20 -13.00 7.98
N LYS A 97 7.83 -12.51 6.91
CA LYS A 97 9.08 -13.08 6.38
C LYS A 97 10.23 -12.95 7.38
N HIS A 98 10.34 -11.80 8.05
CA HIS A 98 11.34 -11.60 9.09
C HIS A 98 11.14 -12.57 10.26
N ASP A 99 9.91 -12.73 10.72
CA ASP A 99 9.58 -13.64 11.83
C ASP A 99 9.85 -15.11 11.45
N SER A 100 9.55 -15.52 10.21
CA SER A 100 9.86 -16.87 9.75
C SER A 100 11.36 -17.13 9.70
N ILE A 101 12.14 -16.18 9.18
CA ILE A 101 13.61 -16.27 9.12
C ILE A 101 14.19 -16.32 10.53
N ALA A 102 13.70 -15.48 11.44
CA ALA A 102 14.14 -15.47 12.84
C ALA A 102 13.87 -16.81 13.54
N THR A 103 12.71 -17.42 13.26
CA THR A 103 12.34 -18.73 13.81
C THR A 103 13.23 -19.85 13.25
N GLU A 104 13.53 -19.81 11.96
CA GLU A 104 14.41 -20.80 11.31
C GLU A 104 15.84 -20.71 11.84
N LEU A 105 16.38 -19.50 11.98
CA LEU A 105 17.71 -19.27 12.59
C LEU A 105 17.77 -19.73 14.05
N ALA A 106 16.70 -19.52 14.82
CA ALA A 106 16.63 -20.01 16.19
C ALA A 106 16.63 -21.55 16.24
N ALA A 107 15.89 -22.19 15.35
CA ALA A 107 15.86 -23.66 15.24
C ALA A 107 17.22 -24.23 14.82
N GLN A 108 17.89 -23.61 13.86
CA GLN A 108 19.24 -24.01 13.43
C GLN A 108 20.25 -23.91 14.58
N ARG A 109 20.26 -22.78 15.30
CA ARG A 109 21.16 -22.62 16.47
C ARG A 109 20.87 -23.62 17.58
N ALA A 110 19.60 -23.95 17.82
CA ALA A 110 19.23 -24.98 18.79
C ALA A 110 19.71 -26.38 18.36
N ALA A 111 19.62 -26.70 17.06
CA ALA A 111 20.13 -27.95 16.52
C ALA A 111 21.66 -28.04 16.59
N GLU A 112 22.37 -26.96 16.26
CA GLU A 112 23.84 -26.88 16.39
C GLU A 112 24.30 -27.02 17.84
N ALA A 113 23.61 -26.35 18.78
CA ALA A 113 23.91 -26.48 20.20
C ALA A 113 23.69 -27.92 20.70
N GLY A 114 22.57 -28.55 20.30
CA GLY A 114 22.28 -29.95 20.64
C GLY A 114 23.30 -30.93 20.05
N ALA A 115 23.78 -30.69 18.83
CA ALA A 115 24.83 -31.51 18.21
C ALA A 115 26.16 -31.37 18.98
N ALA A 116 26.55 -30.15 19.35
CA ALA A 116 27.76 -29.91 20.13
C ALA A 116 27.69 -30.56 21.53
N ASP A 117 26.53 -30.55 22.18
CA ASP A 117 26.33 -31.20 23.47
C ASP A 117 26.41 -32.74 23.35
N ALA A 118 25.83 -33.31 22.29
CA ALA A 118 25.93 -34.75 22.01
C ALA A 118 27.39 -35.19 21.72
N GLU A 119 28.16 -34.39 20.99
CA GLU A 119 29.59 -34.68 20.75
C GLU A 119 30.39 -34.69 22.06
N ARG A 120 30.15 -33.73 22.97
CA ARG A 120 30.79 -33.69 24.28
C ARG A 120 30.46 -34.91 25.14
N GLU A 121 29.21 -35.37 25.09
CA GLU A 121 28.78 -36.57 25.81
C GLU A 121 29.49 -37.83 25.29
N ILE A 122 29.58 -37.98 23.96
CA ILE A 122 30.30 -39.08 23.32
C ILE A 122 31.80 -39.04 23.67
N GLU A 123 32.41 -37.87 23.65
CA GLU A 123 33.83 -37.70 24.02
C GLU A 123 34.07 -38.05 25.49
N ALA A 124 33.19 -37.61 26.40
CA ALA A 124 33.26 -37.96 27.81
C ALA A 124 33.13 -39.48 28.04
N GLU A 125 32.23 -40.14 27.32
CA GLU A 125 32.04 -41.60 27.41
C GLU A 125 33.26 -42.37 26.87
N ARG A 126 33.87 -41.90 25.79
CA ARG A 126 35.12 -42.46 25.26
C ARG A 126 36.27 -42.29 26.25
N ALA A 127 36.46 -41.10 26.79
CA ALA A 127 37.48 -40.84 27.80
C ALA A 127 37.28 -41.71 29.06
N ALA A 128 36.04 -41.94 29.48
CA ALA A 128 35.73 -42.84 30.60
C ALA A 128 36.06 -44.30 30.31
N ARG A 129 35.78 -44.78 29.09
CA ARG A 129 36.17 -46.13 28.62
C ARG A 129 37.69 -46.30 28.61
N ASP A 130 38.40 -45.33 28.04
CA ASP A 130 39.87 -45.37 27.95
C ASP A 130 40.52 -45.35 29.34
N ALA A 131 39.99 -44.54 30.25
CA ALA A 131 40.43 -44.50 31.65
C ALA A 131 40.19 -45.84 32.37
N LYS A 132 39.09 -46.54 32.06
CA LYS A 132 38.82 -47.88 32.62
C LYS A 132 39.80 -48.92 32.08
N LEU A 133 40.02 -48.96 30.78
CA LEU A 133 40.99 -49.86 30.14
C LEU A 133 42.42 -49.63 30.67
N ALA A 134 42.81 -48.37 30.87
CA ALA A 134 44.11 -48.03 31.45
C ALA A 134 44.27 -48.51 32.90
N ARG A 135 43.19 -48.55 33.68
CA ARG A 135 43.19 -49.11 35.05
C ARG A 135 43.33 -50.63 35.02
N GLU A 136 42.58 -51.31 34.15
CA GLU A 136 42.67 -52.76 33.98
C GLU A 136 44.08 -53.18 33.54
N ALA A 137 44.67 -52.49 32.56
CA ALA A 137 46.04 -52.76 32.11
C ALA A 137 47.12 -52.52 33.20
N LYS A 138 46.88 -51.58 34.13
CA LYS A 138 47.78 -51.38 35.28
C LYS A 138 47.68 -52.52 36.27
N LEU A 139 46.46 -52.97 36.59
CA LEU A 139 46.20 -54.12 37.44
C LEU A 139 46.84 -55.39 36.88
N ASP A 140 46.72 -55.62 35.57
CA ASP A 140 47.33 -56.78 34.91
C ASP A 140 48.86 -56.75 35.01
N ARG A 141 49.50 -55.59 34.80
CA ARG A 141 50.95 -55.43 34.97
C ARG A 141 51.40 -55.63 36.42
N GLU A 142 50.65 -55.09 37.38
CA GLU A 142 50.96 -55.28 38.81
C GLU A 142 50.87 -56.76 39.20
N ALA A 143 49.88 -57.49 38.68
CA ALA A 143 49.75 -58.93 38.90
C ALA A 143 50.89 -59.75 38.26
N GLU A 144 51.37 -59.33 37.09
CA GLU A 144 52.50 -59.96 36.40
C GLU A 144 53.81 -59.78 37.20
N ILE A 145 54.05 -58.56 37.71
CA ILE A 145 55.21 -58.25 38.56
C ILE A 145 55.16 -59.07 39.86
N GLU A 146 53.99 -59.18 40.51
CA GLU A 146 53.84 -59.97 41.73
C GLU A 146 54.04 -61.48 41.48
N ALA A 147 53.66 -61.98 40.30
CA ALA A 147 53.91 -63.36 39.90
C ALA A 147 55.40 -63.64 39.67
N GLU A 148 56.14 -62.71 39.05
CA GLU A 148 57.59 -62.79 38.88
C GLU A 148 58.34 -62.77 40.22
N GLU A 149 57.93 -61.91 41.16
CA GLU A 149 58.50 -61.87 42.52
C GLU A 149 58.33 -63.20 43.25
N ARG A 150 57.14 -63.82 43.16
CA ARG A 150 56.87 -65.12 43.79
C ARG A 150 57.69 -66.26 43.18
N LEU A 151 58.01 -66.19 41.89
CA LEU A 151 58.87 -67.16 41.19
C LEU A 151 60.35 -67.00 41.53
N SER A 152 60.83 -65.78 41.84
CA SER A 152 62.22 -65.53 42.23
C SER A 152 62.55 -65.94 43.69
N THR A 153 61.54 -66.13 44.54
CA THR A 153 61.72 -66.50 45.96
C THR A 153 61.68 -68.00 46.27
N ARG A 154 61.64 -68.87 45.25
CA ARG A 154 61.73 -70.34 45.39
C ARG A 154 63.01 -70.88 44.78
#